data_AF-A0A7Z9F1M7-F1
#
_entry.id   AF-A0A7Z9F1M7-F1
#
_cell.length_a   1.000
_cell.length_b   1.000
_cell.length_c   1.000
_cell.angle_alpha   90.00
_cell.angle_beta   90.00
_cell.angle_gamma   90.00
#
_symmetry.space_group_name_H-M   'P 1'
#
loop_
_entity.id
_entity.type
_entity.pdbx_description
1 polymer ?
#
loop_
_entity_poly.entity_id
_entity_poly.type
_entity_poly.pdbx_seq_one_letter_code
_entity_poly.pdbx_strand_id
1 'polypeptide(L)' 'MQVFDILRRPVITEKSTILQEEGRYTFEVAPNATKH' A
#
# COMPACT_ATOMS: atom_id res chain seq x y z
N MET A 1 11.64 10.92 8.78
CA MET A 1 11.26 9.92 7.76
C MET A 1 10.47 10.65 6.70
N GLN A 2 10.87 10.57 5.44
CA GLN A 2 10.09 11.12 4.34
C GLN A 2 9.03 10.10 3.89
N VAL A 3 7.90 10.54 3.36
CA VAL A 3 6.79 9.65 2.94
C VAL A 3 7.24 8.64 1.88
N PHE A 4 8.20 9.02 1.04
CA PHE A 4 8.81 8.15 0.04
C PHE A 4 9.64 7.00 0.65
N ASP A 5 10.05 7.11 1.92
CA ASP A 5 10.74 6.02 2.64
C ASP A 5 9.77 4.95 3.14
N ILE A 6 8.46 5.26 3.18
CA ILE A 6 7.42 4.39 3.74
C ILE A 6 6.75 3.54 2.66
N LEU A 7 6.35 4.14 1.53
CA LEU A 7 5.69 3.41 0.43
C LEU A 7 6.74 2.77 -0.49
N ARG A 8 6.79 1.43 -0.55
CA ARG A 8 7.81 0.70 -1.34
C ARG A 8 7.35 0.35 -2.76
N ARG A 9 6.23 -0.36 -2.87
CA ARG A 9 5.66 -0.80 -4.15
C ARG A 9 4.16 -1.11 -4.04
N PRO A 10 3.37 -0.98 -5.10
CA PRO A 10 2.00 -1.45 -5.11
C PRO A 10 1.94 -2.98 -5.04
N VAL A 11 0.89 -3.50 -4.42
CA VAL A 11 0.56 -4.93 -4.47
C VAL A 11 -0.49 -5.15 -5.55
N ILE A 12 -0.14 -5.89 -6.60
CA ILE A 12 -1.02 -6.17 -7.75
C ILE A 12 -1.35 -7.65 -7.77
N THR A 13 -2.64 -7.95 -7.58
CA THR A 13 -3.27 -9.27 -7.51
C THR A 13 -4.73 -9.12 -7.92
N GLU A 14 -5.42 -10.21 -8.26
CA GLU A 14 -6.86 -10.18 -8.55
C GLU A 14 -7.65 -9.55 -7.38
N LYS A 15 -7.29 -9.91 -6.15
CA LYS A 15 -7.90 -9.36 -4.94
C LYS A 15 -7.69 -7.85 -4.83
N SER A 16 -6.47 -7.34 -5.05
CA SER A 16 -6.21 -5.89 -4.96
C SER A 16 -6.93 -5.11 -6.06
N THR A 17 -7.11 -5.68 -7.25
CA THR A 17 -7.88 -5.06 -8.34
C THR A 17 -9.35 -4.90 -7.95
N ILE A 18 -9.97 -5.92 -7.35
CA ILE A 18 -11.35 -5.83 -6.84
C ILE A 18 -11.46 -4.74 -5.76
N LEU A 19 -10.49 -4.69 -4.83
CA LEU A 19 -10.46 -3.65 -3.79
C LEU A 19 -10.33 -2.24 -4.39
N GLN A 20 -9.59 -2.11 -5.50
CA GLN A 20 -9.39 -0.83 -6.18
C GLN A 20 -10.68 -0.29 -6.80
N GLU A 21 -11.56 -1.16 -7.31
CA GLU A 21 -12.89 -0.77 -7.79
C GLU A 21 -13.75 -0.17 -6.65
N GLU A 22 -13.52 -0.62 -5.41
CA GLU A 22 -14.13 -0.06 -4.20
C GLU A 22 -13.36 1.15 -3.62
N GLY A 23 -12.38 1.69 -4.34
CA GLY A 23 -11.57 2.84 -3.90
C GLY A 23 -10.50 2.50 -2.86
N ARG A 24 -10.16 1.22 -2.66
CA ARG A 24 -9.15 0.77 -1.70
C ARG A 24 -7.87 0.34 -2.42
N TYR A 25 -6.73 0.87 -1.97
CA TYR A 25 -5.43 0.62 -2.61
C TYR A 25 -4.46 -0.07 -1.64
N THR A 26 -3.70 -1.04 -2.14
CA THR A 26 -2.78 -1.85 -1.35
C THR A 26 -1.33 -1.65 -1.77
N PHE A 27 -0.45 -1.41 -0.78
CA PHE A 27 0.99 -1.18 -0.97
C PHE A 27 1.79 -2.00 0.03
N GLU A 28 2.99 -2.41 -0.39
CA GLU A 28 4.03 -2.84 0.54
C GLU A 28 4.65 -1.58 1.17
N VAL A 29 4.73 -1.59 2.50
CA VAL A 29 5.27 -0.48 3.30
C VAL A 29 6.50 -0.92 4.09
N ALA A 30 7.28 0.06 4.57
CA ALA A 30 8.37 -0.22 5.48
C ALA A 30 7.88 -0.95 6.75
N PRO A 31 8.55 -2.02 7.23
CA PRO A 31 8.08 -2.82 8.36
C PRO A 31 7.93 -2.05 9.68
N ASN A 32 8.70 -0.97 9.83
CA ASN A 32 8.69 -0.09 10.99
C ASN A 32 7.71 1.10 10.84
N ALA A 33 6.97 1.18 9.73
CA ALA A 33 5.99 2.23 9.54
C ALA A 33 4.78 2.04 10.46
N THR A 34 4.42 3.08 11.19
CA THR A 34 3.21 3.13 12.02
C THR A 34 2.05 3.72 11.24
N LYS A 35 0.82 3.38 11.67
CA LYS A 35 -0.42 3.83 11.03
C LYS A 35 -0.89 5.23 11.48
N HIS A 36 -0.36 5.69 12.62
CA HIS A 36 -0.76 6.92 13.31
C HIS A 36 0.16 8.08 12.99
#